data_AF-A0A7C4M387-F1
#
_entry.id   AF-A0A7C4M387-F1
#
_cell.length_a   1.000
_cell.length_b   1.000
_cell.length_c   1.000
_cell.angle_alpha   90.00
_cell.angle_beta   90.00
_cell.angle_gamma   90.00
#
_symmetry.space_group_name_H-M   'P 1'
#
loop_
_entity.id
_entity.type
_entity.pdbx_description
1 polymer ?
#
loop_
_entity_poly.entity_id
_entity_poly.type
_entity_poly.pdbx_seq_one_letter_code
_entity_poly.pdbx_strand_id
1 'polypeptide(L)'
;QFVEDVIEHIKAAFRDAVNAMPLAKEPAYGLKVNLEDILIHEDPVHRGPAQIMPMTWRPIWGCFLLCEPRLLEPILSFECKVPSDFLSHVIGIVQKRRGRLIDIASEEDIMLVKAELPVAESFGLADEIRSSTQGRAFWATQFSRWAPVPDSMQIDVITQIRKRKGLSPEIPKPEEYCDIE
;
A
#
# COMPACT_ATOMS: atom_id res chain seq x y z
N GLN A 1 8.53 -30.29 19.47
CA GLN A 1 9.38 -30.19 20.68
C GLN A 1 10.22 -28.90 20.56
N PHE A 2 10.56 -28.20 21.65
CA PHE A 2 11.41 -26.98 21.65
C PHE A 2 10.88 -25.71 20.97
N VAL A 3 9.60 -25.68 20.58
CA VAL A 3 8.98 -24.52 19.91
C VAL A 3 8.98 -23.28 20.82
N GLU A 4 8.78 -23.49 22.12
CA GLU A 4 8.75 -22.41 23.12
C GLU A 4 10.05 -21.61 23.18
N ASP A 5 11.19 -22.23 22.86
CA ASP A 5 12.51 -21.58 22.89
C ASP A 5 12.72 -20.63 21.70
N VAL A 6 12.04 -20.87 20.58
CA VAL A 6 12.25 -20.15 19.31
C VAL A 6 11.09 -19.27 18.90
N ILE A 7 9.92 -19.41 19.54
CA ILE A 7 8.70 -18.72 19.15
C ILE A 7 8.83 -17.19 19.17
N GLU A 8 9.59 -16.64 20.12
CA GLU A 8 9.83 -15.19 20.18
C GLU A 8 10.71 -14.70 19.02
N HIS A 9 11.68 -15.49 18.60
CA HIS A 9 12.49 -15.20 17.41
C HIS A 9 11.64 -15.25 16.13
N ILE A 10 10.73 -16.23 16.02
CA ILE A 10 9.78 -16.34 14.91
C ILE A 10 8.85 -15.12 14.86
N LYS A 11 8.27 -14.73 16.00
CA LYS A 11 7.41 -13.53 16.08
C LYS A 11 8.16 -12.26 15.70
N ALA A 12 9.41 -12.10 16.15
CA ALA A 12 10.25 -10.97 15.79
C ALA A 12 10.53 -10.95 14.28
N ALA A 13 10.99 -12.08 13.73
CA ALA A 13 11.25 -12.21 12.30
C ALA A 13 10.00 -11.99 11.44
N PHE A 14 8.83 -12.43 11.88
CA PHE A 14 7.56 -12.16 11.20
C PHE A 14 7.26 -10.65 11.14
N ARG A 15 7.42 -9.93 12.26
CA ARG A 15 7.22 -8.46 12.29
C ARG A 15 8.18 -7.76 11.34
N ASP A 16 9.45 -8.14 11.36
CA ASP A 16 10.47 -7.55 10.48
C ASP A 16 10.19 -7.86 9.00
N ALA A 17 9.77 -9.09 8.70
CA ALA A 17 9.41 -9.53 7.35
C ALA A 17 8.27 -8.69 6.78
N VAL A 18 7.18 -8.52 7.55
CA VAL A 18 5.96 -7.82 7.14
C VAL A 18 6.20 -6.31 6.97
N ASN A 19 7.14 -5.72 7.71
CA ASN A 19 7.51 -4.32 7.57
C ASN A 19 8.32 -4.02 6.29
N ALA A 20 8.89 -5.04 5.65
CA ALA A 20 9.82 -4.87 4.52
C ALA A 20 9.63 -5.94 3.43
N MET A 21 8.43 -6.03 2.86
CA MET A 21 8.04 -7.09 1.93
C MET A 21 8.76 -7.04 0.57
N PRO A 22 8.88 -8.18 -0.14
CA PRO A 22 9.85 -8.35 -1.24
C PRO A 22 9.54 -7.50 -2.50
N LEU A 23 8.28 -7.11 -2.72
CA LEU A 23 7.90 -6.28 -3.87
C LEU A 23 8.70 -4.97 -3.93
N ALA A 24 8.64 -4.16 -2.87
CA ALA A 24 9.20 -2.81 -2.86
C ALA A 24 9.77 -2.37 -1.50
N LYS A 25 9.98 -3.31 -0.57
CA LYS A 25 10.34 -3.03 0.83
C LYS A 25 9.38 -2.06 1.51
N GLU A 26 8.11 -2.15 1.15
CA GLU A 26 7.01 -1.44 1.82
C GLU A 26 6.36 -2.40 2.83
N PRO A 27 5.73 -1.87 3.89
CA PRO A 27 4.98 -2.69 4.84
C PRO A 27 3.77 -3.32 4.14
N ALA A 28 3.47 -4.57 4.49
CA ALA A 28 2.24 -5.22 4.03
C ALA A 28 1.10 -5.11 5.03
N TYR A 29 -0.11 -5.18 4.49
CA TYR A 29 -1.36 -5.10 5.22
C TYR A 29 -2.27 -6.27 4.83
N GLY A 30 -3.06 -6.78 5.78
CA GLY A 30 -4.03 -7.85 5.52
C GLY A 30 -3.44 -9.26 5.37
N LEU A 31 -2.21 -9.49 5.82
CA LEU A 31 -1.56 -10.80 5.77
C LEU A 31 -2.00 -11.69 6.93
N LYS A 32 -2.29 -12.97 6.63
CA LYS A 32 -2.39 -14.05 7.60
C LYS A 32 -1.34 -15.10 7.26
N VAL A 33 -0.41 -15.33 8.18
CA VAL A 33 0.63 -16.36 8.05
C VAL A 33 0.32 -17.45 9.08
N ASN A 34 0.18 -18.69 8.59
CA ASN A 34 0.00 -19.87 9.43
C ASN A 34 1.30 -20.67 9.40
N LEU A 35 1.85 -20.98 10.57
CA LEU A 35 2.92 -21.96 10.70
C LEU A 35 2.28 -23.32 10.94
N GLU A 36 2.31 -24.18 9.92
CA GLU A 36 1.64 -25.50 9.97
C GLU A 36 2.53 -26.56 10.62
N ASP A 37 3.82 -26.57 10.28
CA ASP A 37 4.80 -27.49 10.83
C ASP A 37 6.15 -26.79 11.05
N ILE A 38 6.92 -27.31 11.99
CA ILE A 38 8.26 -26.82 12.31
C ILE A 38 9.16 -27.93 12.84
N LEU A 39 10.32 -28.09 12.22
CA LEU A 39 11.39 -28.95 12.70
C LEU A 39 12.50 -28.11 13.34
N ILE A 40 12.84 -28.43 14.60
CA ILE A 40 13.82 -27.68 15.39
C ILE A 40 14.91 -28.65 15.83
N HIS A 41 16.17 -28.27 15.59
CA HIS A 41 17.35 -29.03 16.02
C HIS A 41 17.37 -29.20 17.56
N GLU A 42 17.90 -30.30 18.11
CA GLU A 42 17.88 -30.57 19.57
C GLU A 42 18.86 -29.74 20.43
N ASP A 43 19.98 -29.30 19.84
CA ASP A 43 20.98 -28.47 20.51
C ASP A 43 20.65 -26.96 20.38
N PRO A 44 20.55 -26.22 21.50
CA PRO A 44 20.35 -24.76 21.51
C PRO A 44 21.35 -23.95 20.69
N VAL A 45 22.60 -24.42 20.53
CA VAL A 45 23.63 -23.72 19.73
C VAL A 45 23.19 -23.54 18.28
N HIS A 46 22.36 -24.46 17.77
CA HIS A 46 21.82 -24.41 16.41
C HIS A 46 20.48 -23.66 16.29
N ARG A 47 20.00 -23.03 17.38
CA ARG A 47 18.69 -22.32 17.43
C ARG A 47 18.82 -20.81 17.63
N GLY A 48 20.01 -20.25 17.46
CA GLY A 48 20.23 -18.82 17.64
C GLY A 48 19.38 -17.96 16.68
N PRO A 49 19.18 -16.66 16.98
CA PRO A 49 18.41 -15.74 16.14
C PRO A 49 18.89 -15.71 14.69
N ALA A 50 20.21 -15.77 14.48
CA ALA A 50 20.82 -15.76 13.15
C ALA A 50 20.43 -16.98 12.28
N GLN A 51 19.98 -18.08 12.88
CA GLN A 51 19.47 -19.26 12.18
C GLN A 51 17.94 -19.18 12.02
N ILE A 52 17.23 -18.89 13.11
CA ILE A 52 15.76 -18.93 13.12
C ILE A 52 15.14 -17.79 12.30
N MET A 53 15.66 -16.57 12.41
CA MET A 53 15.06 -15.41 11.75
C MET A 53 15.07 -15.55 10.22
N PRO A 54 16.19 -15.85 9.53
CA PRO A 54 16.17 -16.08 8.08
C PRO A 54 15.30 -17.24 7.65
N MET A 55 15.28 -18.33 8.40
CA MET A 55 14.40 -19.47 8.14
C MET A 55 12.92 -19.13 8.33
N THR A 56 12.60 -18.05 9.04
CA THR A 56 11.22 -17.57 9.21
C THR A 56 10.82 -16.59 8.11
N TRP A 57 11.61 -15.55 7.83
CA TRP A 57 11.18 -14.50 6.90
C TRP A 57 11.29 -14.91 5.43
N ARG A 58 12.26 -15.76 5.06
CA ARG A 58 12.45 -16.23 3.67
C ARG A 58 11.20 -16.94 3.12
N PRO A 59 10.64 -17.99 3.78
CA PRO A 59 9.45 -18.65 3.28
C PRO A 59 8.24 -17.72 3.26
N ILE A 60 8.10 -16.79 4.21
CA ILE A 60 7.03 -15.79 4.18
C ILE A 60 7.10 -14.95 2.90
N TRP A 61 8.29 -14.49 2.51
CA TRP A 61 8.47 -13.71 1.28
C TRP A 61 8.26 -14.54 0.02
N GLY A 62 8.75 -15.79 -0.02
CA GLY A 62 8.52 -16.68 -1.15
C GLY A 62 7.04 -17.01 -1.34
N CYS A 63 6.35 -17.44 -0.29
CA CYS A 63 4.90 -17.67 -0.32
C CYS A 63 4.12 -16.41 -0.70
N PHE A 64 4.52 -15.24 -0.19
CA PHE A 64 3.88 -13.98 -0.55
C PHE A 64 3.96 -13.70 -2.05
N LEU A 65 5.11 -13.96 -2.70
CA LEU A 65 5.28 -13.76 -4.14
C LEU A 65 4.47 -14.76 -4.98
N LEU A 66 4.22 -15.96 -4.47
CA LEU A 66 3.34 -16.95 -5.10
C LEU A 66 1.86 -16.57 -5.04
N CYS A 67 1.47 -15.72 -4.09
CA CYS A 67 0.08 -15.29 -3.88
C CYS A 67 -0.33 -14.05 -4.71
N GLU A 68 0.37 -13.77 -5.82
CA GLU A 68 0.10 -12.61 -6.70
C GLU A 68 -0.08 -11.29 -5.94
N PRO A 69 0.92 -10.87 -5.16
CA PRO A 69 0.76 -9.76 -4.24
C PRO A 69 0.59 -8.44 -5.00
N ARG A 70 -0.30 -7.58 -4.47
CA ARG A 70 -0.57 -6.26 -5.06
C ARG A 70 -0.04 -5.11 -4.22
N LEU A 71 0.47 -4.07 -4.88
CA LEU A 71 0.80 -2.81 -4.24
C LEU A 71 -0.49 -2.04 -3.94
N LEU A 72 -0.58 -1.49 -2.73
CA LEU A 72 -1.70 -0.66 -2.30
C LEU A 72 -1.29 0.82 -2.32
N GLU A 73 -2.15 1.68 -2.84
CA GLU A 73 -2.05 3.14 -2.71
C GLU A 73 -3.09 3.67 -1.71
N PRO A 74 -2.77 4.74 -0.96
CA PRO A 74 -3.72 5.37 -0.07
C PRO A 74 -4.69 6.25 -0.86
N ILE A 75 -5.98 6.13 -0.53
CA ILE A 75 -7.08 6.88 -1.13
C ILE A 75 -7.59 7.92 -0.13
N LEU A 76 -7.78 9.14 -0.61
CA LEU A 76 -8.39 10.24 0.12
C LEU A 76 -9.87 10.32 -0.22
N SER A 77 -10.70 10.49 0.80
CA SER A 77 -12.02 11.10 0.66
C SER A 77 -11.83 12.60 0.43
N PHE A 78 -12.50 13.14 -0.57
CA PHE A 78 -12.50 14.53 -0.95
C PHE A 78 -13.91 15.08 -0.87
N GLU A 79 -14.06 16.20 -0.17
CA GLU A 79 -15.32 16.92 -0.06
C GLU A 79 -15.09 18.37 -0.46
N CYS A 80 -15.94 18.90 -1.34
CA CYS A 80 -15.83 20.26 -1.84
C CYS A 80 -17.20 20.92 -1.94
N LYS A 81 -17.32 22.11 -1.33
CA LYS A 81 -18.46 23.01 -1.44
C LYS A 81 -18.10 24.15 -2.38
N VAL A 82 -18.92 24.38 -3.40
CA VAL A 82 -18.65 25.38 -4.42
C VAL A 82 -19.96 25.91 -5.03
N PRO A 83 -20.04 27.18 -5.47
CA PRO A 83 -21.21 27.64 -6.23
C PRO A 83 -21.47 26.78 -7.48
N SER A 84 -22.74 26.66 -7.89
CA SER A 84 -23.17 25.84 -9.04
C SER A 84 -22.38 26.09 -10.32
N ASP A 85 -21.96 27.33 -10.55
CA ASP A 85 -21.22 27.77 -11.74
C ASP A 85 -19.86 27.07 -11.90
N PHE A 86 -19.28 26.57 -10.82
CA PHE A 86 -17.97 25.92 -10.84
C PHE A 86 -18.01 24.40 -10.67
N LEU A 87 -19.20 23.79 -10.59
CA LEU A 87 -19.37 22.36 -10.40
C LEU A 87 -18.62 21.55 -11.47
N SER A 88 -18.75 21.94 -12.73
CA SER A 88 -18.10 21.27 -13.87
C SER A 88 -16.57 21.30 -13.77
N HIS A 89 -16.01 22.40 -13.28
CA HIS A 89 -14.57 22.55 -13.05
C HIS A 89 -14.08 21.59 -11.97
N VAL A 90 -14.77 21.49 -10.83
CA VAL A 90 -14.41 20.57 -9.75
C VAL A 90 -14.49 19.12 -10.20
N ILE A 91 -15.56 18.74 -10.91
CA ILE A 91 -15.70 17.40 -11.50
C ILE A 91 -14.55 17.07 -12.45
N GLY A 92 -14.17 18.03 -13.31
CA GLY A 92 -13.06 17.87 -14.26
C GLY A 92 -11.72 17.63 -13.55
N ILE A 93 -11.45 18.36 -12.47
CA ILE A 93 -10.23 18.16 -11.66
C ILE A 93 -10.19 16.76 -11.04
N VAL A 94 -11.30 16.31 -10.45
CA VAL A 94 -11.40 14.97 -9.86
C VAL A 94 -11.14 13.89 -10.90
N GLN A 95 -11.79 13.96 -12.07
CA GLN A 95 -11.63 12.97 -13.13
C GLN A 95 -10.20 12.93 -13.70
N LYS A 96 -9.58 14.09 -13.88
CA LYS A 96 -8.18 14.20 -14.34
C LYS A 96 -7.19 13.53 -13.38
N ARG A 97 -7.53 13.45 -12.09
CA ARG A 97 -6.68 12.93 -11.00
C ARG A 97 -7.04 11.50 -10.59
N ARG A 98 -7.53 10.68 -11.54
CA ARG A 98 -8.02 9.31 -11.31
C ARG A 98 -9.09 9.23 -10.20
N GLY A 99 -9.77 10.34 -9.95
CA GLY A 99 -10.75 10.43 -8.89
C GLY A 99 -12.09 9.83 -9.30
N ARG A 100 -12.77 9.20 -8.35
CA ARG A 100 -14.10 8.65 -8.49
C ARG A 100 -15.10 9.54 -7.77
N LEU A 101 -16.09 10.06 -8.50
CA LEU A 101 -17.24 10.73 -7.89
C LEU A 101 -18.09 9.72 -7.12
N ILE A 102 -18.45 10.09 -5.89
CA ILE A 102 -19.29 9.29 -5.00
C ILE A 102 -20.70 9.87 -4.97
N ASP A 103 -20.81 11.18 -4.76
CA ASP A 103 -22.09 11.86 -4.62
C ASP A 103 -21.97 13.34 -4.98
N ILE A 104 -23.07 13.92 -5.45
CA ILE A 104 -23.21 15.35 -5.70
C ILE A 104 -24.56 15.77 -5.14
N ALA A 105 -24.54 16.63 -4.12
CA ALA A 105 -25.74 17.19 -3.50
C ALA A 105 -25.80 18.71 -3.74
N SER A 106 -27.00 19.24 -3.85
CA SER A 106 -27.25 20.69 -3.95
C SER A 106 -27.90 21.19 -2.66
N GLU A 107 -27.33 22.23 -2.06
CA GLU A 107 -27.90 22.99 -0.95
C GLU A 107 -28.04 24.45 -1.40
N GLU A 108 -29.27 24.85 -1.75
CA GLU A 108 -29.57 26.17 -2.33
C GLU A 108 -28.69 26.46 -3.57
N ASP A 109 -27.84 27.50 -3.53
CA ASP A 109 -26.94 27.88 -4.61
C ASP A 109 -25.53 27.24 -4.49
N ILE A 110 -25.33 26.32 -3.54
CA ILE A 110 -24.06 25.63 -3.29
C ILE A 110 -24.17 24.16 -3.71
N MET A 111 -23.16 23.68 -4.41
CA MET A 111 -22.96 22.28 -4.75
C MET A 111 -21.95 21.66 -3.80
N LEU A 112 -22.31 20.52 -3.22
CA LEU A 112 -21.46 19.65 -2.43
C LEU A 112 -21.03 18.45 -3.27
N VAL A 113 -19.73 18.38 -3.60
CA VAL A 113 -19.12 17.29 -4.35
C VAL A 113 -18.37 16.38 -3.38
N LYS A 114 -18.73 15.09 -3.37
CA LYS A 114 -18.00 14.05 -2.66
C LYS A 114 -17.33 13.12 -3.66
N ALA A 115 -16.03 12.92 -3.50
CA ALA A 115 -15.23 12.07 -4.38
C ALA A 115 -14.16 11.32 -3.58
N GLU A 116 -13.51 10.38 -4.24
CA GLU A 116 -12.31 9.74 -3.77
C GLU A 116 -11.19 9.89 -4.78
N LEU A 117 -9.97 10.18 -4.34
CA LEU A 117 -8.80 10.21 -5.23
C LEU A 117 -7.55 9.63 -4.55
N PRO A 118 -6.61 9.08 -5.32
CA PRO A 118 -5.34 8.63 -4.77
C PRO A 118 -4.48 9.78 -4.23
N VAL A 119 -3.76 9.57 -3.13
CA VAL A 119 -2.84 10.58 -2.57
C VAL A 119 -1.75 10.97 -3.58
N ALA A 120 -1.29 10.02 -4.40
CA ALA A 120 -0.31 10.31 -5.46
C ALA A 120 -0.80 11.39 -6.44
N GLU A 121 -2.11 11.53 -6.59
CA GLU A 121 -2.76 12.51 -7.47
C GLU A 121 -3.19 13.78 -6.73
N SER A 122 -2.90 13.94 -5.43
CA SER A 122 -3.31 15.14 -4.67
C SER A 122 -2.30 16.29 -4.76
N PHE A 123 -1.10 16.06 -5.31
CA PHE A 123 -0.08 17.10 -5.44
C PHE A 123 -0.56 18.22 -6.39
N GLY A 124 -0.51 19.47 -5.93
CA GLY A 124 -1.01 20.64 -6.67
C GLY A 124 -2.54 20.77 -6.71
N LEU A 125 -3.29 19.92 -5.99
CA LEU A 125 -4.76 19.98 -5.95
C LEU A 125 -5.27 21.34 -5.42
N ALA A 126 -4.62 21.89 -4.39
CA ALA A 126 -5.00 23.16 -3.78
C ALA A 126 -4.98 24.33 -4.77
N ASP A 127 -3.90 24.44 -5.55
CA ASP A 127 -3.71 25.53 -6.52
C ASP A 127 -4.65 25.38 -7.72
N GLU A 128 -4.88 24.15 -8.19
CA GLU A 128 -5.78 23.87 -9.31
C GLU A 128 -7.24 24.15 -8.94
N ILE A 129 -7.68 23.74 -7.74
CA ILE A 129 -9.02 24.07 -7.23
C ILE A 129 -9.15 25.58 -7.05
N ARG A 130 -8.18 26.24 -6.43
CA ARG A 130 -8.23 27.68 -6.17
C ARG A 130 -8.34 28.48 -7.47
N SER A 131 -7.50 28.17 -8.46
CA SER A 131 -7.51 28.87 -9.74
C SER A 131 -8.80 28.61 -10.54
N SER A 132 -9.26 27.36 -10.59
CA SER A 132 -10.45 26.96 -11.36
C SER A 132 -11.77 27.45 -10.75
N THR A 133 -11.79 27.75 -9.45
CA THR A 133 -12.98 28.22 -8.72
C THR A 133 -12.88 29.67 -8.27
N GLN A 134 -11.87 30.41 -8.76
CA GLN A 134 -11.61 31.80 -8.36
C GLN A 134 -11.52 31.98 -6.82
N GLY A 135 -11.03 30.95 -6.12
CA GLY A 135 -10.93 30.93 -4.66
C GLY A 135 -12.26 30.77 -3.92
N ARG A 136 -13.34 30.37 -4.60
CA ARG A 136 -14.69 30.24 -4.03
C ARG A 136 -15.01 28.82 -3.54
N ALA A 137 -14.17 27.83 -3.82
CA ALA A 137 -14.32 26.49 -3.28
C ALA A 137 -13.81 26.37 -1.84
N PHE A 138 -14.61 25.74 -0.99
CA PHE A 138 -14.20 25.25 0.32
C PHE A 138 -14.09 23.73 0.26
N TRP A 139 -12.91 23.18 0.51
CA TRP A 139 -12.68 21.75 0.34
C TRP A 139 -11.83 21.17 1.47
N ALA A 140 -11.98 19.88 1.71
CA ALA A 140 -11.22 19.13 2.69
C ALA A 140 -10.91 17.73 2.14
N THR A 141 -9.86 17.12 2.68
CA THR A 141 -9.52 15.72 2.42
C THR A 141 -9.30 14.97 3.71
N GLN A 142 -9.63 13.69 3.71
CA GLN A 142 -9.39 12.77 4.81
C GLN A 142 -8.95 11.42 4.24
N PHE A 143 -8.06 10.70 4.94
CA PHE A 143 -7.77 9.32 4.58
C PHE A 143 -9.05 8.48 4.58
N SER A 144 -9.31 7.77 3.48
CA SER A 144 -10.45 6.86 3.32
C SER A 144 -10.00 5.42 3.56
N ARG A 145 -9.13 4.89 2.70
CA ARG A 145 -8.66 3.50 2.76
C ARG A 145 -7.37 3.28 1.96
N TRP A 146 -6.84 2.08 2.06
CA TRP A 146 -5.89 1.53 1.09
C TRP A 146 -6.64 0.83 -0.05
N ALA A 147 -6.21 1.03 -1.29
CA ALA A 147 -6.78 0.37 -2.47
C ALA A 147 -5.66 -0.15 -3.38
N PRO A 148 -5.89 -1.24 -4.15
CA PRO A 148 -4.90 -1.72 -5.11
C PRO A 148 -4.55 -0.66 -6.16
N VAL A 149 -3.27 -0.51 -6.43
CA VAL A 149 -2.78 0.27 -7.58
C VAL A 149 -3.28 -0.40 -8.87
N PRO A 150 -3.73 0.36 -9.88
CA PRO A 150 -4.12 -0.20 -11.17
C PRO A 150 -3.02 -1.07 -11.79
N ASP A 151 -3.42 -2.21 -12.36
CA ASP A 151 -2.48 -3.21 -12.90
C ASP A 151 -1.58 -2.63 -14.00
N SER A 152 -2.08 -1.66 -14.77
CA SER A 152 -1.33 -0.95 -15.82
C SER A 152 -0.17 -0.10 -15.30
N MET A 153 -0.19 0.30 -14.04
CA MET A 153 0.81 1.20 -13.43
C MET A 153 1.66 0.51 -12.36
N GLN A 154 1.18 -0.62 -11.85
CA GLN A 154 1.74 -1.29 -10.68
C GLN A 154 3.23 -1.62 -10.83
N ILE A 155 3.64 -2.18 -11.98
CA ILE A 155 5.05 -2.55 -12.24
C ILE A 155 5.94 -1.30 -12.25
N ASP A 156 5.47 -0.21 -12.87
CA ASP A 156 6.23 1.04 -12.95
C ASP A 156 6.42 1.68 -11.58
N VAL A 157 5.35 1.72 -10.77
CA VAL A 157 5.42 2.27 -9.40
C VAL A 157 6.35 1.43 -8.52
N ILE A 158 6.26 0.10 -8.58
CA ILE A 158 7.16 -0.80 -7.85
C ILE A 158 8.61 -0.52 -8.26
N THR A 159 8.88 -0.45 -9.56
CA THR A 159 10.21 -0.18 -10.10
C THR A 159 10.77 1.17 -9.62
N GLN A 160 9.94 2.21 -9.60
CA GLN A 160 10.32 3.54 -9.11
C GLN A 160 10.65 3.52 -7.61
N ILE A 161 9.84 2.86 -6.79
CA ILE A 161 10.09 2.73 -5.34
C ILE A 161 11.41 1.99 -5.11
N ARG A 162 11.65 0.89 -5.84
CA ARG A 162 12.88 0.10 -5.74
C ARG A 162 14.11 0.93 -6.10
N LYS A 163 14.09 1.64 -7.23
CA LYS A 163 15.16 2.57 -7.65
C LYS A 163 15.42 3.65 -6.59
N ARG A 164 14.36 4.28 -6.06
CA ARG A 164 14.47 5.30 -4.99
C ARG A 164 15.14 4.75 -3.73
N LYS A 165 14.89 3.48 -3.39
CA LYS A 165 15.50 2.79 -2.23
C LYS A 165 16.88 2.19 -2.53
N GLY A 166 17.42 2.37 -3.74
CA GLY A 166 18.71 1.78 -4.13
C GLY A 166 18.69 0.27 -4.32
N LEU A 167 17.52 -0.31 -4.59
CA LEU A 167 17.33 -1.74 -4.84
C LEU A 167 17.41 -2.04 -6.34
N SER A 168 17.62 -3.32 -6.70
CA SER A 168 17.46 -3.79 -8.08
C SER A 168 16.06 -3.42 -8.59
N PRO A 169 15.90 -2.88 -9.81
CA PRO A 169 14.59 -2.52 -10.35
C PRO A 169 13.69 -3.74 -10.58
N GLU A 170 14.27 -4.92 -10.76
CA GLU A 170 13.54 -6.16 -10.99
C GLU A 170 12.86 -6.65 -9.70
N ILE A 171 11.62 -7.12 -9.85
CA ILE A 171 10.86 -7.72 -8.75
C ILE A 171 11.49 -9.09 -8.46
N PRO A 172 11.85 -9.39 -7.20
CA PRO A 172 12.41 -10.69 -6.83
C PRO A 172 11.45 -11.81 -7.17
N LYS A 173 11.97 -12.94 -7.61
CA LYS A 173 11.15 -14.12 -7.90
C LYS A 173 11.01 -15.02 -6.67
N PRO A 174 9.95 -15.85 -6.57
CA PRO A 174 9.78 -16.79 -5.46
C PRO A 174 10.99 -17.71 -5.24
N GLU A 175 11.67 -18.13 -6.32
CA GLU A 175 12.81 -19.06 -6.29
C GLU A 175 14.03 -18.48 -5.57
N GLU A 176 14.10 -17.16 -5.37
CA GLU A 176 15.18 -16.52 -4.60
C GLU A 176 15.02 -16.76 -3.08
N TYR A 177 13.81 -17.10 -2.64
CA TYR A 177 13.45 -17.20 -1.22
C TYR A 177 13.00 -18.59 -0.79
N CYS A 178 12.37 -19.35 -1.69
CA CYS A 178 12.00 -20.73 -1.47
C CYS A 178 12.79 -21.64 -2.41
N ASP A 179 13.39 -22.69 -1.85
CA ASP A 179 13.87 -23.80 -2.65
C ASP A 179 12.63 -24.57 -3.13
N ILE A 180 12.18 -24.28 -4.36
CA ILE A 180 11.08 -25.01 -4.98
C ILE A 180 11.69 -26.28 -5.58
N GLU A 181 11.55 -27.41 -4.88
CA GLU A 181 11.74 -28.75 -5.46
C GLU A 181 10.58 -29.14 -6.38
#